data_AF-A0A944KK14-F1
#
_entry.id   AF-A0A944KK14-F1
#
_cell.length_a   1.000
_cell.length_b   1.000
_cell.length_c   1.000
_cell.angle_alpha   90.00
_cell.angle_beta   90.00
_cell.angle_gamma   90.00
#
_symmetry.space_group_name_H-M   'P 1'
#
loop_
_entity.id
_entity.type
_entity.pdbx_description
1 polymer ?
#
loop_
_entity_poly.entity_id
_entity_poly.type
_entity_poly.pdbx_seq_one_letter_code
_entity_poly.pdbx_strand_id
1 'polypeptide(L)'
;MSGFFHWVSVGALPLASAMVGFLIIHGLDERGTEESAGIDGKTLLICGLVVVVCSLQLAGQPAIDPLWLQYFLLVGTALVAGAVARYVLGRLSTRHH
;
A
#
# COMPACT_ATOMS: atom_id res chain seq x y z
N MET A 1 14.45 16.39 -15.39
CA MET A 1 14.26 16.01 -13.96
C MET A 1 12.84 15.54 -13.65
N SER A 2 11.79 16.10 -14.26
CA SER A 2 10.38 15.67 -14.08
C SER A 2 10.12 14.20 -14.41
N GLY A 3 10.73 13.67 -15.47
CA GLY A 3 10.54 12.26 -15.87
C GLY A 3 11.04 11.24 -14.85
N PHE A 4 12.13 11.53 -14.12
CA PHE A 4 12.66 10.61 -13.10
C PHE A 4 11.71 10.47 -11.91
N PHE A 5 11.21 11.60 -11.40
CA PHE A 5 10.22 11.60 -10.33
C PHE A 5 8.92 10.90 -10.75
N HIS A 6 8.50 11.07 -12.00
CA HIS A 6 7.33 10.38 -12.53
C HIS A 6 7.50 8.84 -12.50
N TRP A 7 8.62 8.32 -13.00
CA TRP A 7 8.92 6.88 -12.96
C TRP A 7 9.03 6.33 -11.54
N VAL A 8 9.66 7.09 -10.64
CA VAL A 8 9.73 6.73 -9.22
C VAL A 8 8.33 6.65 -8.61
N SER A 9 7.45 7.60 -8.90
CA SER A 9 6.09 7.63 -8.35
C SER A 9 5.21 6.51 -8.91
N VAL A 10 5.39 6.13 -10.17
CA VAL A 10 4.70 4.95 -10.77
C VAL A 10 5.09 3.66 -10.03
N GLY A 11 6.34 3.51 -9.59
CA GLY A 11 6.79 2.34 -8.82
C GLY A 11 6.52 2.42 -7.32
N ALA A 12 6.66 3.60 -6.72
CA ALA A 12 6.50 3.82 -5.29
C ALA A 12 5.03 3.74 -4.83
N LEU A 13 4.09 4.14 -5.69
CA LEU A 13 2.67 4.19 -5.37
C LEU A 13 2.06 2.79 -5.16
N PRO A 14 2.31 1.78 -6.02
CA PRO A 14 1.95 0.39 -5.75
C PRO A 14 2.60 -0.14 -4.47
N LEU A 15 3.89 0.15 -4.26
CA LEU A 15 4.60 -0.36 -3.10
C LEU A 15 4.00 0.17 -1.79
N ALA A 16 3.73 1.48 -1.74
CA ALA A 16 3.11 2.12 -0.59
C ALA A 16 1.66 1.63 -0.40
N SER A 17 0.91 1.42 -1.48
CA SER A 17 -0.45 0.89 -1.41
C SER A 17 -0.49 -0.56 -0.91
N ALA A 18 0.45 -1.40 -1.34
CA ALA A 18 0.60 -2.76 -0.82
C ALA A 18 0.96 -2.76 0.67
N MET A 19 1.87 -1.89 1.12
CA MET A 19 2.16 -1.77 2.56
C MET A 19 0.94 -1.32 3.36
N VAL A 20 0.15 -0.38 2.85
CA VAL A 20 -1.11 0.04 3.50
C VAL A 20 -2.08 -1.15 3.61
N GLY A 21 -2.28 -1.92 2.54
CA GLY A 21 -3.13 -3.11 2.56
C GLY A 21 -2.65 -4.17 3.55
N PHE A 22 -1.34 -4.40 3.61
CA PHE A 22 -0.72 -5.31 4.56
C PHE A 22 -0.94 -4.87 6.02
N LEU A 23 -0.68 -3.59 6.31
CA LEU A 23 -0.81 -3.01 7.66
C LEU A 23 -2.26 -2.93 8.11
N ILE A 24 -3.22 -2.68 7.21
CA ILE A 24 -4.65 -2.72 7.55
C ILE A 24 -5.06 -4.12 8.03
N ILE A 25 -4.65 -5.17 7.32
CA ILE A 25 -4.95 -6.56 7.74
C ILE A 25 -4.18 -6.91 9.01
N HIS A 26 -2.92 -6.50 9.12
CA HIS A 26 -2.10 -6.71 10.33
C HIS A 26 -2.74 -6.07 11.57
N GLY A 27 -3.09 -4.78 11.48
CA GLY A 27 -3.75 -4.05 12.57
C GLY A 27 -5.17 -4.53 12.86
N LEU A 28 -5.89 -5.11 11.89
CA LEU A 28 -7.17 -5.77 12.13
C LEU A 28 -7.01 -7.09 12.91
N ASP A 29 -5.97 -7.86 12.62
CA ASP A 29 -5.61 -9.11 13.32
C ASP A 29 -5.15 -8.83 14.76
N GLU A 30 -4.40 -7.74 14.95
CA GLU A 30 -3.84 -7.32 16.25
C GLU A 30 -4.77 -6.46 17.11
N ARG A 31 -5.97 -6.09 16.65
CA ARG A 31 -6.97 -5.40 17.51
C ARG A 31 -7.39 -6.20 18.75
N GLY A 32 -6.96 -7.47 18.87
CA GLY A 32 -7.06 -8.27 20.09
C GLY A 32 -5.92 -8.09 21.10
N THR A 33 -4.84 -7.39 20.74
CA THR A 33 -3.61 -7.24 21.54
C THR A 33 -3.12 -5.79 21.47
N GLU A 34 -3.38 -5.02 22.51
CA GLU A 34 -3.22 -3.55 22.61
C GLU A 34 -1.76 -3.04 22.46
N GLU A 35 -0.77 -3.90 22.23
CA GLU A 35 0.65 -3.58 22.34
C GLU A 35 1.33 -3.16 21.03
N SER A 36 0.69 -3.33 19.87
CA SER A 36 1.34 -3.12 18.56
C SER A 36 1.06 -1.74 17.90
N ALA A 37 0.17 -0.93 18.49
CA ALA A 37 -0.37 0.28 17.86
C ALA A 37 0.65 1.42 17.61
N GLY A 38 1.80 1.41 18.28
CA GLY A 38 2.75 2.53 18.24
C GLY A 38 3.61 2.64 16.97
N ILE A 39 4.08 1.51 16.43
CA ILE A 39 5.00 1.48 15.27
C ILE A 39 4.23 1.37 13.95
N ASP A 40 3.12 0.61 13.95
CA ASP A 40 2.30 0.40 12.76
C ASP A 40 1.54 1.66 12.32
N GLY A 41 1.05 2.47 13.25
CA GLY A 41 0.31 3.69 12.93
C GLY A 41 1.16 4.74 12.21
N LYS A 42 2.43 4.90 12.63
CA LYS A 42 3.36 5.88 12.03
C LYS A 42 3.79 5.44 10.63
N THR A 43 4.02 4.14 10.45
CA THR A 43 4.35 3.54 9.14
C THR A 43 3.17 3.66 8.17
N LEU A 44 1.95 3.38 8.63
CA LEU A 44 0.74 3.52 7.84
C LEU A 44 0.50 4.97 7.40
N LEU A 45 0.76 5.94 8.30
CA LEU A 45 0.65 7.36 7.98
C LEU A 45 1.67 7.79 6.92
N ILE A 46 2.93 7.33 7.03
CA ILE A 46 3.97 7.61 6.03
C ILE A 46 3.60 6.98 4.67
N CYS A 47 3.18 5.71 4.65
CA CYS A 47 2.77 5.06 3.40
C CYS A 47 1.54 5.75 2.78
N GLY A 48 0.56 6.16 3.59
CA GLY A 48 -0.59 6.93 3.14
C GLY A 48 -0.17 8.28 2.53
N LEU A 49 0.76 9.00 3.17
CA LEU A 49 1.30 10.25 2.65
C LEU A 49 1.99 10.04 1.28
N VAL A 50 2.79 8.99 1.16
CA VAL A 50 3.47 8.64 -0.11
C VAL A 50 2.46 8.34 -1.21
N VAL A 51 1.39 7.58 -0.92
CA VAL A 51 0.31 7.32 -1.89
C VAL A 51 -0.34 8.62 -2.34
N VAL A 52 -0.64 9.55 -1.42
CA VAL A 52 -1.27 10.84 -1.76
C VAL A 52 -0.35 11.69 -2.61
N VAL A 53 0.92 11.84 -2.23
CA VAL A 53 1.90 12.65 -2.97
C VAL A 53 2.13 12.08 -4.37
N CYS A 54 2.27 10.76 -4.49
CA CYS A 54 2.45 10.11 -5.79
C CYS A 54 1.17 10.20 -6.64
N SER A 55 -0.01 10.11 -6.04
CA SER A 55 -1.30 10.27 -6.74
C SER A 55 -1.47 11.68 -7.31
N LEU A 56 -1.11 12.71 -6.52
CA LEU A 56 -1.10 14.09 -6.99
C LEU A 56 -0.14 14.32 -8.17
N GLN A 57 1.03 13.67 -8.15
CA GLN A 57 1.98 13.74 -9.28
C GLN A 57 1.45 13.03 -10.53
N LEU A 58 0.87 11.84 -10.38
CA LEU A 58 0.30 11.08 -11.50
C LEU A 58 -1.01 11.68 -12.04
N ALA A 59 -1.72 12.51 -11.25
CA ALA A 59 -2.87 13.27 -11.73
C ALA A 59 -2.48 14.40 -12.70
N GLY A 60 -1.29 14.99 -12.51
CA GLY A 60 -0.77 16.03 -13.40
C GLY A 60 -0.18 15.51 -14.71
N GLN A 61 0.36 14.28 -14.70
CA GLN A 61 0.81 13.57 -15.90
C GLN A 61 0.41 12.09 -15.77
N PRO A 62 -0.68 11.63 -16.43
CA PRO A 62 -1.05 10.22 -16.41
C PRO A 62 0.01 9.35 -17.09
N ALA A 63 0.36 8.24 -16.45
CA ALA A 63 1.21 7.20 -17.01
C ALA A 63 0.40 6.21 -17.88
N ILE A 64 -0.87 6.01 -17.54
CA ILE A 64 -1.80 5.12 -18.24
C ILE A 64 -3.11 5.87 -18.45
N ASP A 65 -3.54 5.99 -19.71
CA ASP A 65 -4.88 6.44 -20.06
C ASP A 65 -5.79 5.24 -20.35
N PRO A 66 -6.98 5.15 -19.76
CA PRO A 66 -7.64 6.16 -18.91
C PRO A 66 -7.19 6.14 -17.44
N LEU A 67 -7.19 7.32 -16.80
CA LEU A 67 -6.83 7.56 -15.39
C LEU A 67 -7.47 6.60 -14.37
N TRP A 68 -8.74 6.21 -14.59
CA TRP A 68 -9.43 5.27 -13.70
C TRP A 68 -8.75 3.89 -13.67
N LEU A 69 -8.29 3.40 -14.83
CA LEU A 69 -7.60 2.12 -14.95
C LEU A 69 -6.24 2.18 -14.23
N GLN A 70 -5.55 3.31 -14.33
CA GLN A 70 -4.28 3.54 -13.64
C GLN A 70 -4.43 3.41 -12.13
N TYR A 71 -5.41 4.07 -11.53
CA TYR A 71 -5.65 3.96 -10.08
C TYR A 71 -6.12 2.56 -9.68
N PHE A 72 -6.97 1.94 -10.49
CA PHE A 72 -7.44 0.58 -10.22
C PHE A 72 -6.28 -0.43 -10.22
N LEU A 73 -5.36 -0.32 -11.19
CA LEU A 73 -4.17 -1.16 -11.26
C LEU A 73 -3.18 -0.81 -10.15
N LEU A 74 -2.72 0.43 -10.06
CA LEU A 74 -1.61 0.80 -9.19
C LEU A 74 -1.98 0.85 -7.71
N VAL A 75 -3.21 1.26 -7.37
CA VAL A 75 -3.69 1.31 -5.98
C VAL A 75 -4.50 0.06 -5.66
N GLY A 76 -5.50 -0.24 -6.48
CA GLY A 76 -6.42 -1.34 -6.20
C GLY A 76 -5.72 -2.70 -6.13
N THR A 77 -4.99 -3.08 -7.18
CA THR A 77 -4.33 -4.41 -7.19
C THR A 77 -3.21 -4.51 -6.17
N ALA A 78 -2.48 -3.42 -5.92
CA ALA A 78 -1.41 -3.40 -4.95
C ALA A 78 -1.92 -3.52 -3.51
N LEU A 79 -2.99 -2.80 -3.16
CA LEU A 79 -3.65 -2.91 -1.86
C LEU A 79 -4.14 -4.35 -1.63
N VAL A 80 -4.80 -4.95 -2.63
CA VAL A 80 -5.25 -6.35 -2.56
C VAL A 80 -4.06 -7.29 -2.42
N ALA A 81 -2.98 -7.10 -3.17
CA ALA A 81 -1.77 -7.92 -3.06
C ALA A 81 -1.15 -7.85 -1.66
N GLY A 82 -1.09 -6.67 -1.05
CA GLY A 82 -0.62 -6.48 0.32
C GLY A 82 -1.52 -7.17 1.35
N ALA A 83 -2.84 -7.06 1.19
CA ALA A 83 -3.81 -7.72 2.04
C ALA A 83 -3.72 -9.26 1.93
N VAL A 84 -3.62 -9.78 0.71
CA VAL A 84 -3.45 -11.22 0.43
C VAL A 84 -2.12 -11.72 0.99
N ALA A 85 -1.03 -10.97 0.85
CA ALA A 85 0.27 -11.33 1.42
C ALA A 85 0.18 -11.51 2.94
N ARG A 86 -0.46 -10.58 3.66
CA ARG A 86 -0.68 -10.73 5.12
C ARG A 86 -1.59 -11.90 5.46
N TYR A 87 -2.67 -12.10 4.68
CA TYR A 87 -3.59 -13.21 4.86
C TYR A 87 -2.89 -14.57 4.71
N VAL A 88 -2.06 -14.73 3.67
CA VAL A 88 -1.26 -15.94 3.44
C VAL A 88 -0.23 -16.14 4.54
N LEU A 89 0.48 -15.09 4.96
CA LEU A 89 1.42 -15.15 6.09
C LEU A 89 0.72 -15.58 7.39
N GLY A 90 -0.48 -15.06 7.68
CA GLY A 90 -1.26 -15.47 8.85
C GLY A 90 -1.70 -16.93 8.78
N ARG A 91 -2.12 -17.40 7.60
CA ARG A 91 -2.48 -18.80 7.32
C ARG A 91 -1.29 -19.77 7.42
N LEU A 92 -0.10 -19.35 7.02
CA LEU A 92 1.12 -20.16 7.11
C LEU A 92 1.63 -20.23 8.55
N SER A 93 1.57 -19.11 9.28
CA SER A 93 1.97 -19.04 10.69
C SER A 93 1.13 -19.98 11.57
N THR A 94 -0.18 -20.06 11.32
CA THR A 94 -1.09 -20.95 12.05
C THR A 94 -0.90 -22.45 11.77
N ARG A 95 -0.20 -22.85 10.69
CA ARG A 95 0.09 -24.27 10.40
C ARG A 95 1.28 -24.85 11.15
N HIS A 96 2.06 -24.01 11.82
CA HIS A 96 3.25 -24.43 12.58
C HIS A 96 2.99 -24.61 14.08
N HIS A 97 1.73 -24.49 14.54
CA HIS A 97 1.32 -24.79 15.91
C HIS A 97 0.56 -26.11 16.01
#